data_AF-A0A3D4DTZ0-F1
#
_entry.id   AF-A0A3D4DTZ0-F1
#
_cell.length_a   1.000
_cell.length_b   1.000
_cell.length_c   1.000
_cell.angle_alpha   90.00
_cell.angle_beta   90.00
_cell.angle_gamma   90.00
#
_symmetry.space_group_name_H-M   'P 1'
#
loop_
_entity.id
_entity.type
_entity.pdbx_description
1 polymer ?
#
loop_
_entity_poly.entity_id
_entity_poly.type
_entity_poly.pdbx_seq_one_letter_code
_entity_poly.pdbx_strand_id
1 'polypeptide(L)'
;MNDIALVDLSACRHWRRSAGFGAARVGIIPAWNAVTLLNPAAAAIWDLLIETRDAGATAAAYARHMPARAHAAEADVGACLDVWQKQGLFHPPAPSDEEWQLKALEDRPLPPGKPVSFRRTVSVAGVPTMLEIEDPTLGEVVADLLVDFTDTDCAPRRVLRSSGPRDVWVLSLDGRPARVATSLPLARGQIVAELVRIAGGDTGWRATVHGAVLSGPSGPVLLAGETGAGKSTLSAGLVALGWRILAEDIAAFGDDWAVCPLPFALSIKDGAVDTLAPAFPDLTTARIHQLGPRRVRYQGLPAQARAERPEQPRMVLDVGYTAQMGDRPAEFHRLTALETLGLFMNEESYVGFERDDTGGFLDFVARIPAYRIRYGNIAAAERGIRERLDGHRREAPW
;
A
#
# COMPACT_ATOMS: atom_id res chain seq x y z
N MET A 1 43.39 -8.43 2.17
CA MET A 1 42.38 -9.30 2.82
C MET A 1 41.58 -8.40 3.73
N ASN A 2 40.51 -7.83 3.20
CA ASN A 2 39.55 -7.10 4.03
C ASN A 2 38.70 -8.15 4.75
N ASP A 3 38.61 -8.04 6.07
CA ASP A 3 37.65 -8.77 6.89
C ASP A 3 36.23 -8.41 6.41
N ILE A 4 35.68 -9.25 5.53
CA ILE A 4 34.24 -9.36 5.37
C ILE A 4 33.78 -9.96 6.70
N ALA A 5 33.11 -9.16 7.55
CA ALA A 5 32.40 -9.71 8.70
C ALA A 5 31.59 -10.91 8.19
N LEU A 6 31.94 -12.11 8.66
CA LEU A 6 31.42 -13.39 8.16
C LEU A 6 29.90 -13.31 7.99
N VAL A 7 29.45 -13.23 6.74
CA VAL A 7 28.02 -13.20 6.40
C VAL A 7 27.41 -14.51 6.87
N ASP A 8 26.36 -14.44 7.68
CA ASP A 8 25.61 -15.64 8.08
C ASP A 8 24.75 -16.15 6.93
N LEU A 9 25.34 -17.00 6.09
CA LEU A 9 24.67 -17.62 4.94
C LEU A 9 23.54 -18.57 5.36
N SER A 10 23.39 -18.91 6.64
CA SER A 10 22.23 -19.68 7.11
C SER A 10 20.92 -18.96 6.82
N ALA A 11 20.94 -17.62 6.72
CA ALA A 11 19.79 -16.78 6.41
C ALA A 11 19.19 -17.08 5.02
N CYS A 12 19.98 -17.62 4.09
CA CYS A 12 19.51 -18.02 2.75
C CYS A 12 18.41 -19.09 2.78
N ARG A 13 18.20 -19.77 3.92
CA ARG A 13 17.05 -20.68 4.13
C ARG A 13 15.69 -19.98 3.99
N HIS A 14 15.65 -18.67 4.17
CA HIS A 14 14.44 -17.85 4.05
C HIS A 14 14.25 -17.29 2.64
N TRP A 15 15.22 -17.48 1.74
CA TRP A 15 15.15 -16.99 0.37
C TRP A 15 14.39 -17.98 -0.50
N ARG A 16 13.67 -17.47 -1.51
CA ARG A 16 13.10 -18.28 -2.58
C ARG A 16 14.00 -18.28 -3.80
N ARG A 17 13.94 -19.36 -4.60
CA ARG A 17 14.57 -19.37 -5.91
C ARG A 17 14.13 -18.17 -6.73
N SER A 18 15.06 -17.63 -7.50
CA SER A 18 14.85 -16.45 -8.32
C SER A 18 13.77 -16.72 -9.39
N ALA A 19 12.91 -15.73 -9.61
CA ALA A 19 11.81 -15.80 -10.57
C ALA A 19 12.06 -14.84 -11.75
N GLY A 20 11.56 -15.21 -12.93
CA GLY A 20 11.54 -14.30 -14.08
C GLY A 20 10.46 -13.23 -13.89
N PHE A 21 10.77 -11.98 -14.22
CA PHE A 21 9.84 -10.86 -14.10
C PHE A 21 10.08 -9.81 -15.19
N GLY A 22 9.30 -9.87 -16.27
CA GLY A 22 9.56 -9.08 -17.48
C GLY A 22 10.93 -9.43 -18.07
N ALA A 23 11.79 -8.41 -18.27
CA ALA A 23 13.16 -8.59 -18.72
C ALA A 23 14.18 -8.82 -17.57
N ALA A 24 13.72 -8.80 -16.32
CA ALA A 24 14.55 -8.95 -15.14
C ALA A 24 14.38 -10.33 -14.48
N ARG A 25 15.25 -10.63 -13.51
CA ARG A 25 15.02 -11.67 -12.51
C ARG A 25 14.90 -11.02 -11.13
N VAL A 26 14.10 -11.60 -10.27
CA VAL A 26 13.88 -11.11 -8.91
C VAL A 26 14.20 -12.19 -7.89
N GLY A 27 14.91 -11.81 -6.83
CA GLY A 27 15.06 -12.59 -5.61
C GLY A 27 14.02 -12.14 -4.60
N ILE A 28 13.42 -13.09 -3.89
CA ILE A 28 12.37 -12.81 -2.90
C ILE A 28 12.77 -13.44 -1.57
N ILE A 29 12.60 -12.69 -0.49
CA ILE A 29 12.78 -13.16 0.88
C ILE A 29 11.44 -12.97 1.61
N PRO A 30 10.54 -13.96 1.56
CA PRO A 30 9.18 -13.82 2.06
C PRO A 30 9.11 -13.39 3.53
N ALA A 31 9.94 -14.00 4.38
CA ALA A 31 9.96 -13.75 5.82
C ALA A 31 10.31 -12.29 6.19
N TRP A 32 10.92 -11.56 5.26
CA TRP A 32 11.32 -10.17 5.46
C TRP A 32 10.56 -9.20 4.56
N ASN A 33 9.57 -9.71 3.81
CA ASN A 33 8.84 -8.95 2.79
C ASN A 33 9.78 -8.19 1.83
N ALA A 34 10.91 -8.81 1.46
CA ALA A 34 11.96 -8.17 0.66
C ALA A 34 12.02 -8.73 -0.76
N VAL A 35 12.27 -7.84 -1.73
CA VAL A 35 12.50 -8.18 -3.13
C VAL A 35 13.76 -7.47 -3.60
N THR A 36 14.60 -8.17 -4.36
CA THR A 36 15.80 -7.59 -4.99
C THR A 36 15.87 -7.94 -6.47
N LEU A 37 16.48 -7.07 -7.26
CA LEU A 37 16.70 -7.32 -8.68
C LEU A 37 18.01 -8.05 -8.91
N LEU A 38 17.95 -9.06 -9.76
CA LEU A 38 19.05 -9.94 -10.07
C LEU A 38 19.32 -9.89 -11.58
N ASN A 39 20.57 -9.60 -11.94
CA ASN A 39 21.04 -9.89 -13.28
C ASN A 39 21.22 -11.42 -13.45
N PRO A 40 21.47 -11.94 -14.67
CA PRO A 40 21.57 -13.39 -14.87
C PRO A 40 22.65 -14.09 -14.02
N ALA A 41 23.80 -13.46 -13.81
CA ALA A 41 24.89 -14.01 -12.98
C ALA A 41 24.51 -14.05 -11.50
N ALA A 42 24.00 -12.94 -10.98
CA ALA A 42 23.53 -12.81 -9.61
C ALA A 42 22.37 -13.76 -9.31
N ALA A 43 21.49 -14.01 -10.27
CA ALA A 43 20.41 -14.99 -10.12
C ALA A 43 20.91 -16.44 -10.01
N ALA A 44 21.90 -16.82 -10.81
CA ALA A 44 22.52 -18.14 -10.69
C ALA A 44 23.21 -18.31 -9.32
N ILE A 45 23.95 -17.28 -8.87
CA ILE A 45 24.61 -17.28 -7.55
C ILE A 45 23.57 -17.34 -6.42
N TRP A 46 22.49 -16.57 -6.53
CA TRP A 46 21.37 -16.57 -5.58
C TRP A 46 20.76 -17.97 -5.42
N ASP A 47 20.43 -18.63 -6.53
CA ASP A 47 19.82 -19.96 -6.51
C ASP A 47 20.78 -21.02 -5.94
N LEU A 48 22.07 -20.92 -6.26
CA LEU A 48 23.09 -21.82 -5.70
C LEU A 48 23.33 -21.59 -4.21
N LEU A 49 23.30 -20.35 -3.71
CA LEU A 49 23.45 -20.05 -2.29
C LEU A 49 22.33 -20.61 -1.42
N ILE A 50 21.10 -20.67 -1.95
CA ILE A 50 19.97 -21.30 -1.27
C ILE A 50 20.28 -22.78 -0.98
N GLU A 51 20.92 -23.46 -1.94
CA GLU A 51 21.25 -24.88 -1.90
C GLU A 51 22.48 -25.17 -1.05
N THR A 52 23.57 -24.43 -1.26
CA THR A 52 24.87 -24.73 -0.65
C THR A 52 25.03 -24.10 0.73
N ARG A 53 24.51 -22.87 0.91
CA ARG A 53 24.72 -22.01 2.09
C ARG A 53 26.19 -21.85 2.49
N ASP A 54 27.08 -21.95 1.50
CA ASP A 54 28.52 -21.84 1.67
C ASP A 54 29.12 -21.12 0.44
N ALA A 55 29.93 -20.09 0.68
CA ALA A 55 30.45 -19.24 -0.39
C ALA A 55 31.41 -19.99 -1.32
N GLY A 56 32.28 -20.85 -0.77
CA GLY A 56 33.25 -21.62 -1.56
C GLY A 56 32.57 -22.70 -2.41
N ALA A 57 31.64 -23.45 -1.82
CA ALA A 57 30.82 -24.43 -2.52
C ALA A 57 29.96 -23.77 -3.62
N THR A 58 29.41 -22.59 -3.34
CA THR A 58 28.69 -21.77 -4.34
C THR A 58 29.61 -21.39 -5.49
N ALA A 59 30.81 -20.85 -5.21
CA ALA A 59 31.75 -20.47 -6.26
C ALA A 59 32.15 -21.66 -7.13
N ALA A 60 32.43 -22.81 -6.51
CA ALA A 60 32.73 -24.05 -7.23
C ALA A 60 31.55 -24.53 -8.10
N ALA A 61 30.31 -24.45 -7.60
CA ALA A 61 29.12 -24.81 -8.37
C ALA A 61 28.81 -23.81 -9.50
N TYR A 62 28.97 -22.52 -9.24
CA TYR A 62 28.78 -21.44 -10.21
C TYR A 62 29.80 -21.53 -11.35
N ALA A 63 31.07 -21.84 -11.05
CA ALA A 63 32.09 -22.08 -12.08
C ALA A 63 31.74 -23.23 -13.02
N ARG A 64 31.10 -24.29 -12.52
CA ARG A 64 30.58 -25.39 -13.34
C ARG A 64 29.35 -25.00 -14.15
N HIS A 65 28.45 -24.22 -13.55
CA HIS A 65 27.20 -23.79 -14.18
C HIS A 65 27.42 -22.73 -15.27
N MET A 66 28.43 -21.86 -15.10
CA MET A 66 28.80 -20.78 -16.01
C MET A 66 30.28 -20.88 -16.41
N PRO A 67 30.68 -21.83 -17.29
CA PRO A 67 32.08 -22.07 -17.63
C PRO A 67 32.82 -20.82 -18.14
N ALA A 68 32.14 -19.93 -18.86
CA ALA A 68 32.70 -18.66 -19.34
C ALA A 68 33.16 -17.72 -18.21
N ARG A 69 32.61 -17.89 -17.00
CA ARG A 69 32.94 -17.09 -15.80
C ARG A 69 33.66 -17.89 -14.71
N ALA A 70 34.08 -19.13 -14.99
CA ALA A 70 34.72 -19.99 -14.01
C ALA A 70 35.95 -19.36 -13.33
N HIS A 71 36.79 -18.64 -14.09
CA HIS A 71 37.98 -17.95 -13.59
C HIS A 71 37.67 -16.79 -12.62
N ALA A 72 36.45 -16.25 -12.66
CA ALA A 72 36.00 -15.12 -11.85
C ALA A 72 34.97 -15.54 -10.78
N ALA A 73 34.70 -16.83 -10.61
CA ALA A 73 33.58 -17.32 -9.81
C ALA A 73 33.63 -16.86 -8.35
N GLU A 74 34.78 -16.95 -7.69
CA GLU A 74 34.94 -16.49 -6.31
C GLU A 74 34.73 -14.97 -6.18
N ALA A 75 35.24 -14.19 -7.14
CA ALA A 75 35.09 -12.75 -7.15
C ALA A 75 33.63 -12.32 -7.42
N ASP A 76 32.95 -12.98 -8.35
CA ASP A 76 31.53 -12.72 -8.66
C ASP A 76 30.65 -13.04 -7.43
N VAL A 77 30.90 -14.18 -6.76
CA VAL A 77 30.18 -14.56 -5.52
C VAL A 77 30.46 -13.55 -4.42
N GLY A 78 31.73 -13.22 -4.16
CA GLY A 78 32.11 -12.22 -3.16
C GLY A 78 31.44 -10.87 -3.41
N ALA A 79 31.42 -10.39 -4.65
CA ALA A 79 30.75 -9.14 -5.01
C ALA A 79 29.23 -9.18 -4.76
N CYS A 80 28.56 -10.31 -5.05
CA CYS A 80 27.15 -10.47 -4.74
C CYS A 80 26.88 -10.45 -3.24
N LEU A 81 27.69 -11.17 -2.45
CA LEU A 81 27.57 -11.20 -0.99
C LEU A 81 27.77 -9.79 -0.38
N ASP A 82 28.77 -9.05 -0.84
CA ASP A 82 29.03 -7.67 -0.39
C ASP A 82 27.84 -6.74 -0.68
N VAL A 83 27.26 -6.83 -1.88
CA VAL A 83 26.10 -6.01 -2.28
C VAL A 83 24.88 -6.38 -1.44
N TRP A 84 24.58 -7.67 -1.31
CA TRP A 84 23.41 -8.14 -0.58
C TRP A 84 23.52 -7.90 0.93
N GLN A 85 24.74 -7.93 1.50
CA GLN A 85 24.98 -7.54 2.89
C GLN A 85 24.69 -6.06 3.10
N LYS A 86 25.14 -5.18 2.19
CA LYS A 86 24.84 -3.74 2.25
C LYS A 86 23.35 -3.44 2.06
N GLN A 87 22.64 -4.29 1.33
CA GLN A 87 21.17 -4.23 1.18
C GLN A 87 20.42 -4.84 2.38
N GLY A 88 21.12 -5.44 3.36
CA GLY A 88 20.51 -6.07 4.52
C GLY A 88 19.88 -7.43 4.24
N LEU A 89 20.15 -8.07 3.10
CA LEU A 89 19.51 -9.32 2.67
C LEU A 89 20.02 -10.59 3.42
N PHE A 90 20.72 -10.44 4.53
CA PHE A 90 21.10 -11.57 5.40
C PHE A 90 20.51 -11.45 6.81
N HIS A 91 19.78 -10.39 7.09
CA HIS A 91 19.22 -10.14 8.41
C HIS A 91 17.73 -9.79 8.29
N PRO A 92 16.90 -10.20 9.26
CA PRO A 92 15.56 -9.68 9.34
C PRO A 92 15.60 -8.16 9.45
N PRO A 93 14.59 -7.45 8.90
CA PRO A 93 14.48 -6.02 9.08
C PRO A 93 14.49 -5.70 10.58
N ALA A 94 15.18 -4.63 10.95
CA ALA A 94 15.17 -4.17 12.33
C ALA A 94 13.72 -3.81 12.72
N PRO A 95 13.30 -4.10 13.97
CA PRO A 95 11.97 -3.71 14.41
C PRO A 95 11.81 -2.19 14.28
N SER A 96 10.62 -1.74 13.85
CA SER A 96 10.35 -0.32 13.72
C SER A 96 10.31 0.38 15.09
N ASP A 97 10.48 1.70 15.11
CA ASP A 97 10.31 2.48 16.35
C ASP A 97 8.92 2.26 16.97
N GLU A 98 7.90 2.10 16.14
CA GLU A 98 6.56 1.73 16.57
C GLU A 98 6.54 0.37 17.27
N GLU A 99 7.15 -0.67 16.69
CA GLU A 99 7.21 -2.00 17.30
C GLU A 99 7.93 -2.01 18.64
N TRP A 100 9.02 -1.25 18.78
CA TRP A 100 9.69 -1.08 20.06
C TRP A 100 8.81 -0.37 21.09
N GLN A 101 8.09 0.67 20.68
CA GLN A 101 7.15 1.38 21.54
C GLN A 101 5.99 0.50 21.98
N LEU A 102 5.44 -0.31 21.07
CA LEU A 102 4.41 -1.30 21.38
C LEU A 102 4.88 -2.30 22.43
N LYS A 103 6.05 -2.92 22.22
CA LYS A 103 6.63 -3.85 23.19
C LYS A 103 6.83 -3.21 24.57
N ALA A 104 7.29 -1.96 24.60
CA ALA A 104 7.43 -1.22 25.86
C ALA A 104 6.09 -0.94 26.57
N LEU A 105 4.97 -1.05 25.86
CA LEU A 105 3.61 -0.87 26.39
C LEU A 105 2.89 -2.19 26.68
N GLU A 106 3.32 -3.33 26.14
CA GLU A 106 2.68 -4.65 26.37
C GLU A 106 2.59 -5.00 27.87
N ASP A 107 3.61 -4.63 28.65
CA ASP A 107 3.68 -4.86 30.10
C ASP A 107 3.06 -3.73 30.94
N ARG A 108 2.55 -2.67 30.29
CA ARG A 108 1.94 -1.53 31.00
C ARG A 108 0.41 -1.66 31.01
N PRO A 109 -0.24 -1.51 32.18
CA PRO A 109 -1.70 -1.44 32.21
C PRO A 109 -2.15 -0.22 31.39
N LEU A 110 -3.11 -0.45 30.48
CA LEU A 110 -3.76 0.63 29.74
C LEU A 110 -4.25 1.68 30.75
N PRO A 111 -3.98 2.98 30.52
CA PRO A 111 -4.39 4.02 31.45
C PRO A 111 -5.90 3.94 31.68
N PRO A 112 -6.39 4.21 32.91
CA PRO A 112 -7.82 4.19 33.19
C PRO A 112 -8.54 5.15 32.23
N GLY A 113 -9.60 4.63 31.60
CA GLY A 113 -10.27 5.30 30.50
C GLY A 113 -10.80 6.68 30.89
N LYS A 114 -10.37 7.70 30.16
CA LYS A 114 -11.02 9.01 30.20
C LYS A 114 -12.40 8.94 29.50
N PRO A 115 -13.27 9.94 29.71
CA PRO A 115 -14.45 10.11 28.87
C PRO A 115 -14.03 10.15 27.40
N VAL A 116 -14.69 9.36 26.57
CA VAL A 116 -14.46 9.34 25.11
C VAL A 116 -15.05 10.61 24.49
N SER A 117 -14.30 11.26 23.62
CA SER A 117 -14.75 12.43 22.85
C SER A 117 -15.58 12.03 21.64
N PHE A 118 -15.31 10.85 21.07
CA PHE A 118 -16.02 10.27 19.95
C PHE A 118 -16.30 8.79 20.21
N ARG A 119 -17.55 8.39 19.98
CA ARG A 119 -17.99 7.01 20.07
C ARG A 119 -18.99 6.70 18.99
N ARG A 120 -18.73 5.67 18.19
CA ARG A 120 -19.61 5.28 17.08
C ARG A 120 -19.44 3.79 16.75
N THR A 121 -20.54 3.09 16.49
CA THR A 121 -20.50 1.71 15.99
C THR A 121 -20.83 1.70 14.52
N VAL A 122 -19.89 1.23 13.70
CA VAL A 122 -20.06 1.17 12.24
C VAL A 122 -19.86 -0.24 11.71
N SER A 123 -20.42 -0.53 10.55
CA SER A 123 -20.14 -1.78 9.83
C SER A 123 -18.87 -1.64 8.98
N VAL A 124 -17.84 -2.42 9.31
CA VAL A 124 -16.57 -2.48 8.58
C VAL A 124 -16.56 -3.78 7.78
N ALA A 125 -16.86 -3.71 6.48
CA ALA A 125 -17.06 -4.88 5.61
C ALA A 125 -17.98 -5.95 6.24
N GLY A 126 -19.07 -5.51 6.87
CA GLY A 126 -20.03 -6.40 7.55
C GLY A 126 -19.69 -6.74 9.01
N VAL A 127 -18.54 -6.29 9.54
CA VAL A 127 -18.14 -6.49 10.94
C VAL A 127 -18.56 -5.28 11.79
N PRO A 128 -19.51 -5.42 12.74
CA PRO A 128 -19.86 -4.35 13.67
C PRO A 128 -18.64 -3.98 14.52
N THR A 129 -18.16 -2.75 14.36
CA THR A 129 -16.93 -2.25 14.99
C THR A 129 -17.23 -0.97 15.75
N MET A 130 -17.02 -0.99 17.06
CA MET A 130 -17.10 0.19 17.92
C MET A 130 -15.77 0.95 17.83
N LEU A 131 -15.84 2.24 17.53
CA LEU A 131 -14.72 3.17 17.68
C LEU A 131 -14.91 4.00 18.94
N GLU A 132 -13.87 4.08 19.76
CA GLU A 132 -13.82 4.89 20.98
C GLU A 132 -12.55 5.75 20.97
N ILE A 133 -12.69 7.06 20.81
CA ILE A 133 -11.53 7.98 20.74
C ILE A 133 -11.60 8.93 21.93
N GLU A 134 -10.52 9.03 22.69
CA GLU A 134 -10.43 9.94 23.86
C GLU A 134 -10.06 11.37 23.46
N ASP A 135 -9.15 11.53 22.48
CA ASP A 135 -8.70 12.84 22.02
C ASP A 135 -9.80 13.53 21.21
N PRO A 136 -10.25 14.75 21.57
CA PRO A 136 -11.24 15.48 20.79
C PRO A 136 -10.79 15.76 19.35
N THR A 137 -9.52 16.11 19.14
CA THR A 137 -9.00 16.47 17.82
C THR A 137 -9.03 15.28 16.87
N LEU A 138 -8.47 14.14 17.30
CA LEU A 138 -8.56 12.88 16.55
C LEU A 138 -10.00 12.41 16.40
N GLY A 139 -10.85 12.62 17.42
CA GLY A 139 -12.27 12.30 17.36
C GLY A 139 -13.00 13.02 16.21
N GLU A 140 -12.75 14.31 16.02
CA GLU A 140 -13.29 15.09 14.90
C GLU A 140 -12.75 14.60 13.54
N VAL A 141 -11.44 14.32 13.46
CA VAL A 141 -10.81 13.75 12.26
C VAL A 141 -11.48 12.43 11.86
N VAL A 142 -11.68 11.54 12.83
CA VAL A 142 -12.28 10.21 12.62
C VAL A 142 -13.76 10.33 12.28
N ALA A 143 -14.50 11.26 12.90
CA ALA A 143 -15.90 11.51 12.59
C ALA A 143 -16.08 11.88 11.11
N ASP A 144 -15.29 12.83 10.62
CA ASP A 144 -15.38 13.31 9.24
C ASP A 144 -14.83 12.27 8.24
N LEU A 145 -13.78 11.54 8.61
CA LEU A 145 -13.21 10.45 7.80
C LEU A 145 -14.20 9.29 7.56
N LEU A 146 -15.01 8.98 8.57
CA LEU A 146 -15.94 7.84 8.56
C LEU A 146 -17.37 8.25 8.18
N VAL A 147 -17.61 9.47 7.70
CA VAL A 147 -18.96 10.02 7.47
C VAL A 147 -19.87 9.09 6.65
N ASP A 148 -19.29 8.30 5.73
CA ASP A 148 -20.03 7.41 4.83
C ASP A 148 -20.14 5.96 5.30
N PHE A 149 -19.49 5.60 6.41
CA PHE A 149 -19.66 4.28 7.02
C PHE A 149 -21.08 4.12 7.55
N THR A 150 -21.67 2.94 7.39
CA THR A 150 -23.03 2.65 7.86
C THR A 150 -23.02 2.40 9.37
N ASP A 151 -23.88 3.11 10.10
CA ASP A 151 -24.12 2.83 11.52
C ASP A 151 -24.81 1.47 11.70
N THR A 152 -24.54 0.83 12.84
CA THR A 152 -25.22 -0.42 13.19
C THR A 152 -25.51 -0.48 14.68
N ASP A 153 -26.72 -0.94 15.02
CA ASP A 153 -27.14 -1.21 16.39
C ASP A 153 -26.74 -2.61 16.88
N CYS A 154 -26.08 -3.39 16.01
CA CYS A 154 -25.55 -4.70 16.40
C CYS A 154 -24.50 -4.55 17.50
N ALA A 155 -24.49 -5.50 18.44
CA ALA A 155 -23.42 -5.56 19.44
C ALA A 155 -22.05 -5.60 18.74
N PRO A 156 -21.07 -4.77 19.16
CA PRO A 156 -19.78 -4.69 18.51
C PRO A 156 -19.05 -6.03 18.62
N ARG A 157 -18.55 -6.52 17.49
CA ARG A 157 -17.67 -7.69 17.42
C ARG A 157 -16.20 -7.32 17.57
N ARG A 158 -15.88 -6.04 17.32
CA ARG A 158 -14.56 -5.45 17.47
C ARG A 158 -14.69 -4.11 18.20
N VAL A 159 -13.73 -3.79 19.04
CA VAL A 159 -13.63 -2.49 19.72
C VAL A 159 -12.26 -1.90 19.44
N LEU A 160 -12.22 -0.87 18.60
CA LEU A 160 -11.02 -0.09 18.31
C LEU A 160 -11.04 1.16 19.19
N ARG A 161 -10.12 1.22 20.16
CA ARG A 161 -10.02 2.35 21.10
C ARG A 161 -8.71 3.09 20.93
N SER A 162 -8.77 4.42 20.88
CA SER A 162 -7.60 5.30 20.93
C SER A 162 -7.57 6.08 22.24
N SER A 163 -6.52 5.87 23.02
CA SER A 163 -6.25 6.63 24.25
C SER A 163 -5.12 7.64 24.02
N GLY A 164 -5.33 8.88 24.45
CA GLY A 164 -4.44 10.03 24.16
C GLY A 164 -5.19 11.36 23.97
N PRO A 165 -4.51 12.50 23.80
CA PRO A 165 -3.07 12.67 23.85
C PRO A 165 -2.65 13.11 25.27
N ARG A 166 -1.46 12.67 25.69
CA ARG A 166 -0.65 13.43 26.65
C ARG A 166 0.80 13.55 26.16
N ASP A 167 1.29 12.55 25.42
CA ASP A 167 2.56 12.57 24.65
C ASP A 167 2.52 11.66 23.40
N VAL A 168 1.73 10.58 23.42
CA VAL A 168 1.48 9.65 22.29
C VAL A 168 0.01 9.20 22.30
N TRP A 169 -0.46 8.67 21.17
CA TRP A 169 -1.71 7.91 21.08
C TRP A 169 -1.40 6.43 21.10
N VAL A 170 -2.18 5.67 21.86
CA VAL A 170 -2.15 4.20 21.85
C VAL A 170 -3.48 3.72 21.28
N LEU A 171 -3.42 3.00 20.18
CA LEU A 171 -4.58 2.32 19.62
C LEU A 171 -4.59 0.89 20.16
N SER A 172 -5.73 0.47 20.65
CA SER A 172 -5.98 -0.89 21.11
C SER A 172 -7.13 -1.50 20.32
N LEU A 173 -6.99 -2.77 19.96
CA LEU A 173 -8.07 -3.58 19.42
C LEU A 173 -8.47 -4.62 20.47
N ASP A 174 -9.75 -4.65 20.82
CA ASP A 174 -10.33 -5.60 21.77
C ASP A 174 -9.58 -5.61 23.12
N GLY A 175 -9.18 -4.42 23.58
CA GLY A 175 -8.46 -4.21 24.84
C GLY A 175 -6.96 -4.52 24.80
N ARG A 176 -6.40 -4.88 23.65
CA ARG A 176 -4.95 -5.13 23.49
C ARG A 176 -4.29 -4.03 22.67
N PRO A 177 -3.14 -3.47 23.09
CA PRO A 177 -2.38 -2.54 22.28
C PRO A 177 -2.10 -3.11 20.88
N ALA A 178 -2.38 -2.33 19.86
CA ALA A 178 -2.23 -2.72 18.45
C ALA A 178 -1.31 -1.78 17.68
N ARG A 179 -1.38 -0.46 17.96
CA ARG A 179 -0.55 0.56 17.31
C ARG A 179 -0.17 1.69 18.28
N VAL A 180 0.93 2.39 17.98
CA VAL A 180 1.34 3.60 18.72
C VAL A 180 1.63 4.72 17.73
N ALA A 181 1.04 5.89 17.97
CA ALA A 181 1.27 7.08 17.17
C ALA A 181 1.87 8.21 17.99
N THR A 182 2.92 8.83 17.45
CA THR A 182 3.57 10.02 18.01
C THR A 182 3.07 11.33 17.39
N SER A 183 2.16 11.24 16.41
CA SER A 183 1.59 12.41 15.74
C SER A 183 0.16 12.13 15.29
N LEU A 184 -0.64 13.21 15.16
CA LEU A 184 -2.02 13.12 14.69
C LEU A 184 -2.15 12.47 13.29
N PRO A 185 -1.29 12.77 12.29
CA PRO A 185 -1.32 12.07 11.00
C PRO A 185 -1.10 10.56 11.12
N LEU A 186 -0.15 10.15 11.96
CA LEU A 186 0.15 8.74 12.19
C LEU A 186 -1.02 8.05 12.91
N ALA A 187 -1.60 8.69 13.94
CA ALA A 187 -2.76 8.16 14.66
C ALA A 187 -3.95 7.94 13.72
N ARG A 188 -4.23 8.92 12.85
CA ARG A 188 -5.24 8.81 11.80
C ARG A 188 -4.94 7.66 10.84
N GLY A 189 -3.70 7.57 10.34
CA GLY A 189 -3.28 6.51 9.41
C GLY A 189 -3.41 5.12 10.02
N GLN A 190 -3.05 4.97 11.30
CA GLN A 190 -3.19 3.72 12.03
C GLN A 190 -4.65 3.34 12.27
N ILE A 191 -5.56 4.28 12.50
CA ILE A 191 -7.01 3.98 12.55
C ILE A 191 -7.47 3.42 11.20
N VAL A 192 -7.08 4.05 10.07
CA VAL A 192 -7.41 3.53 8.73
C VAL A 192 -6.84 2.12 8.55
N ALA A 193 -5.56 1.92 8.87
CA ALA A 193 -4.91 0.61 8.76
C ALA A 193 -5.58 -0.47 9.62
N GLU A 194 -6.03 -0.14 10.83
CA GLU A 194 -6.75 -1.07 11.70
C GLU A 194 -8.15 -1.39 11.17
N LEU A 195 -8.87 -0.41 10.64
CA LEU A 195 -10.17 -0.66 10.00
C LEU A 195 -10.02 -1.52 8.74
N VAL A 196 -8.98 -1.27 7.93
CA VAL A 196 -8.62 -2.13 6.80
C VAL A 196 -8.29 -3.54 7.29
N ARG A 197 -7.50 -3.69 8.36
CA ARG A 197 -7.17 -5.01 8.95
C ARG A 197 -8.42 -5.74 9.43
N ILE A 198 -9.35 -5.04 10.08
CA ILE A 198 -10.64 -5.62 10.54
C ILE A 198 -11.45 -6.13 9.34
N ALA A 199 -11.53 -5.36 8.26
CA ALA A 199 -12.22 -5.78 7.04
C ALA A 199 -11.65 -7.05 6.42
N GLY A 200 -10.34 -7.32 6.61
CA GLY A 200 -9.68 -8.51 6.10
C GLY A 200 -9.92 -9.78 6.93
N GLY A 201 -10.52 -9.65 8.12
CA GLY A 201 -10.80 -10.78 9.00
C GLY A 201 -9.57 -11.63 9.33
N ASP A 202 -9.78 -12.93 9.50
CA ASP A 202 -8.72 -13.88 9.86
C ASP A 202 -7.85 -14.28 8.65
N THR A 203 -8.41 -14.18 7.44
CA THR A 203 -7.67 -14.44 6.19
C THR A 203 -6.62 -13.37 5.93
N GLY A 204 -6.88 -12.13 6.35
CA GLY A 204 -6.03 -10.98 6.07
C GLY A 204 -6.00 -10.61 4.59
N TRP A 205 -5.07 -9.74 4.21
CA TRP A 205 -4.92 -9.24 2.85
C TRP A 205 -3.73 -9.86 2.14
N ARG A 206 -3.85 -10.06 0.83
CA ARG A 206 -2.77 -10.47 -0.07
C ARG A 206 -1.77 -9.34 -0.26
N ALA A 207 -2.27 -8.13 -0.41
CA ALA A 207 -1.48 -6.90 -0.44
C ALA A 207 -2.32 -5.71 0.04
N THR A 208 -1.65 -4.68 0.54
CA THR A 208 -2.25 -3.35 0.76
C THR A 208 -1.37 -2.32 0.09
N VAL A 209 -1.97 -1.44 -0.71
CA VAL A 209 -1.21 -0.43 -1.48
C VAL A 209 -1.69 0.95 -1.09
N HIS A 210 -0.76 1.87 -0.83
CA HIS A 210 -1.11 3.27 -0.65
C HIS A 210 -1.59 3.89 -1.97
N GLY A 211 -2.88 4.14 -2.07
CA GLY A 211 -3.52 4.56 -3.31
C GLY A 211 -5.03 4.62 -3.21
N ALA A 212 -5.67 4.89 -4.34
CA ALA A 212 -7.12 4.89 -4.46
C ALA A 212 -7.56 3.96 -5.59
N VAL A 213 -8.74 3.36 -5.48
CA VAL A 213 -9.28 2.47 -6.51
C VAL A 213 -10.68 2.93 -6.87
N LEU A 214 -10.90 3.19 -8.16
CA LEU A 214 -12.17 3.70 -8.66
C LEU A 214 -12.67 2.87 -9.86
N SER A 215 -13.94 2.49 -9.82
CA SER A 215 -14.66 1.77 -10.87
C SER A 215 -15.42 2.74 -11.75
N GLY A 216 -14.94 2.85 -12.99
CA GLY A 216 -15.63 3.54 -14.07
C GLY A 216 -16.50 2.57 -14.90
N PRO A 217 -17.14 3.05 -15.98
CA PRO A 217 -18.02 2.23 -16.82
C PRO A 217 -17.36 0.98 -17.40
N SER A 218 -16.05 1.01 -17.62
CA SER A 218 -15.28 -0.06 -18.26
C SER A 218 -14.41 -0.85 -17.29
N GLY A 219 -14.54 -0.57 -15.98
CA GLY A 219 -13.91 -1.30 -14.89
C GLY A 219 -13.06 -0.45 -13.95
N PRO A 220 -12.53 -1.07 -12.89
CA PRO A 220 -11.73 -0.41 -11.87
C PRO A 220 -10.30 -0.05 -12.31
N VAL A 221 -9.79 1.07 -11.80
CA VAL A 221 -8.39 1.51 -11.93
C VAL A 221 -7.79 1.74 -10.56
N LEU A 222 -6.52 1.35 -10.39
CA LEU A 222 -5.71 1.72 -9.23
C LEU A 222 -4.95 3.01 -9.54
N LEU A 223 -5.20 4.04 -8.75
CA LEU A 223 -4.42 5.27 -8.71
C LEU A 223 -3.30 5.12 -7.67
N ALA A 224 -2.07 5.06 -8.15
CA ALA A 224 -0.84 4.99 -7.37
C ALA A 224 0.05 6.20 -7.65
N GLY A 225 1.19 6.25 -6.97
CA GLY A 225 2.18 7.32 -7.10
C GLY A 225 2.48 7.99 -5.77
N GLU A 226 3.44 8.90 -5.78
CA GLU A 226 3.98 9.54 -4.59
C GLU A 226 2.92 10.32 -3.79
N THR A 227 3.22 10.53 -2.51
CA THR A 227 2.38 11.37 -1.66
C THR A 227 2.37 12.81 -2.18
N GLY A 228 1.19 13.30 -2.54
CA GLY A 228 1.03 14.64 -3.14
C GLY A 228 0.94 14.65 -4.67
N ALA A 229 1.07 13.50 -5.34
CA ALA A 229 0.96 13.39 -6.80
C ALA A 229 -0.43 13.74 -7.39
N GLY A 230 -1.45 13.89 -6.53
CA GLY A 230 -2.81 14.28 -6.92
C GLY A 230 -3.82 13.12 -6.94
N LYS A 231 -3.49 11.96 -6.34
CA LYS A 231 -4.37 10.77 -6.26
C LYS A 231 -5.79 11.12 -5.78
N SER A 232 -5.93 11.66 -4.57
CA SER A 232 -7.23 12.04 -3.98
C SER A 232 -7.96 13.13 -4.77
N THR A 233 -7.22 14.07 -5.38
CA THR A 233 -7.81 15.09 -6.26
C THR A 233 -8.41 14.45 -7.52
N LEU A 234 -7.69 13.52 -8.13
CA LEU A 234 -8.20 12.76 -9.27
C LEU A 234 -9.36 11.86 -8.86
N SER A 235 -9.29 11.17 -7.72
CA SER A 235 -10.39 10.37 -7.16
C SER A 235 -11.67 11.21 -7.06
N ALA A 236 -11.59 12.38 -6.41
CA ALA A 236 -12.73 13.28 -6.24
C ALA A 236 -13.29 13.77 -7.58
N GLY A 237 -12.41 14.13 -8.52
CA GLY A 237 -12.80 14.53 -9.86
C GLY A 237 -13.51 13.42 -10.65
N LEU A 238 -13.04 12.18 -10.55
CA LEU A 238 -13.67 11.02 -11.18
C LEU A 238 -15.01 10.69 -10.53
N VAL A 239 -15.12 10.80 -9.20
CA VAL A 239 -16.40 10.66 -8.48
C VAL A 239 -17.42 11.70 -8.95
N ALA A 240 -17.00 12.96 -9.13
CA ALA A 240 -17.84 14.01 -9.69
C ALA A 240 -18.31 13.70 -11.13
N LEU A 241 -17.57 12.88 -11.86
CA LEU A 241 -17.90 12.39 -13.20
C LEU A 241 -18.64 11.03 -13.18
N GLY A 242 -19.12 10.58 -12.02
CA GLY A 242 -19.97 9.40 -11.87
C GLY A 242 -19.22 8.08 -11.66
N TRP A 243 -17.92 8.12 -11.37
CA TRP A 243 -17.16 6.93 -10.99
C TRP A 243 -17.49 6.50 -9.55
N ARG A 244 -17.39 5.21 -9.29
CA ARG A 244 -17.55 4.64 -7.94
C ARG A 244 -16.20 4.41 -7.29
N ILE A 245 -16.03 4.77 -6.03
CA ILE A 245 -14.82 4.51 -5.27
C ILE A 245 -14.93 3.18 -4.53
N LEU A 246 -13.86 2.39 -4.60
CA LEU A 246 -13.68 1.18 -3.81
C LEU A 246 -12.81 1.49 -2.58
N ALA A 247 -11.70 2.19 -2.79
CA ALA A 247 -10.75 2.48 -1.74
C ALA A 247 -10.17 3.88 -1.94
N GLU A 248 -9.89 4.54 -0.82
CA GLU A 248 -9.12 5.78 -0.72
C GLU A 248 -8.06 5.57 0.38
N ASP A 249 -6.89 6.15 0.18
CA ASP A 249 -5.65 5.95 0.96
C ASP A 249 -5.06 4.54 1.00
N ILE A 250 -5.83 3.49 1.28
CA ILE A 250 -5.33 2.11 1.35
C ILE A 250 -6.24 1.20 0.51
N ALA A 251 -5.70 0.70 -0.59
CA ALA A 251 -6.34 -0.33 -1.40
C ALA A 251 -5.93 -1.71 -0.87
N ALA A 252 -6.88 -2.46 -0.30
CA ALA A 252 -6.64 -3.78 0.27
C ALA A 252 -7.10 -4.89 -0.67
N PHE A 253 -6.15 -5.72 -1.12
CA PHE A 253 -6.33 -6.77 -2.10
C PHE A 253 -6.57 -8.13 -1.43
N GLY A 254 -7.65 -8.81 -1.82
CA GLY A 254 -7.92 -10.20 -1.47
C GLY A 254 -7.10 -11.20 -2.31
N ASP A 255 -7.39 -12.49 -2.14
CA ASP A 255 -6.68 -13.57 -2.85
C ASP A 255 -6.91 -13.57 -4.37
N ASP A 256 -8.05 -13.04 -4.82
CA ASP A 256 -8.39 -12.85 -6.23
C ASP A 256 -7.86 -11.54 -6.82
N TRP A 257 -7.05 -10.80 -6.05
CA TRP A 257 -6.60 -9.44 -6.35
C TRP A 257 -7.75 -8.44 -6.55
N ALA A 258 -8.96 -8.75 -6.08
CA ALA A 258 -10.03 -7.79 -5.96
C ALA A 258 -9.80 -6.90 -4.74
N VAL A 259 -10.19 -5.63 -4.86
CA VAL A 259 -10.03 -4.64 -3.79
C VAL A 259 -11.28 -4.60 -2.95
N CYS A 260 -11.16 -4.77 -1.63
CA CYS A 260 -12.30 -4.66 -0.73
C CYS A 260 -12.81 -3.21 -0.67
N PRO A 261 -14.11 -2.97 -0.88
CA PRO A 261 -14.67 -1.63 -0.77
C PRO A 261 -14.73 -1.17 0.69
N LEU A 262 -14.18 0.00 0.98
CA LEU A 262 -14.30 0.70 2.26
C LEU A 262 -14.65 2.17 2.00
N PRO A 263 -15.78 2.68 2.54
CA PRO A 263 -16.31 3.99 2.18
C PRO A 263 -15.64 5.10 3.02
N PHE A 264 -14.31 5.20 2.95
CA PHE A 264 -13.61 6.34 3.54
C PHE A 264 -13.93 7.61 2.76
N ALA A 265 -14.13 8.72 3.48
CA ALA A 265 -14.29 10.02 2.87
C ALA A 265 -13.05 10.42 2.06
N LEU A 266 -13.25 11.22 1.01
CA LEU A 266 -12.16 11.77 0.21
C LEU A 266 -11.35 12.76 1.04
N SER A 267 -10.04 12.59 1.08
CA SER A 267 -9.10 13.44 1.84
C SER A 267 -8.55 14.57 0.95
N ILE A 268 -9.18 15.74 0.99
CA ILE A 268 -8.87 16.85 0.08
C ILE A 268 -7.97 17.89 0.75
N LYS A 269 -6.83 18.17 0.12
CA LYS A 269 -5.87 19.19 0.58
C LYS A 269 -6.26 20.57 0.05
N ASP A 270 -5.86 21.63 0.78
CA ASP A 270 -6.14 23.04 0.43
C ASP A 270 -5.94 23.36 -1.07
N GLY A 271 -4.84 22.91 -1.67
CA GLY A 271 -4.51 23.19 -3.07
C GLY A 271 -5.47 22.60 -4.12
N ALA A 272 -6.41 21.73 -3.73
CA ALA A 272 -7.39 21.13 -4.61
C ALA A 272 -8.83 21.63 -4.36
N VAL A 273 -9.05 22.42 -3.29
CA VAL A 273 -10.40 22.84 -2.88
C VAL A 273 -11.09 23.64 -3.98
N ASP A 274 -10.45 24.68 -4.51
CA ASP A 274 -11.05 25.54 -5.54
C ASP A 274 -11.38 24.77 -6.84
N THR A 275 -10.55 23.79 -7.18
CA THR A 275 -10.77 22.93 -8.36
C THR A 275 -11.97 22.01 -8.17
N LEU A 276 -12.24 21.57 -6.94
CA LEU A 276 -13.29 20.60 -6.62
C LEU A 276 -14.58 21.24 -6.11
N ALA A 277 -14.55 22.50 -5.67
CA ALA A 277 -15.70 23.24 -5.14
C ALA A 277 -16.92 23.26 -6.09
N PRO A 278 -16.79 23.34 -7.43
CA PRO A 278 -17.95 23.26 -8.32
C PRO A 278 -18.69 21.92 -8.23
N ALA A 279 -17.98 20.83 -7.97
CA ALA A 279 -18.55 19.49 -7.83
C ALA A 279 -18.97 19.17 -6.38
N PHE A 280 -18.26 19.73 -5.41
CA PHE A 280 -18.49 19.55 -3.98
C PHE A 280 -18.55 20.91 -3.28
N PRO A 281 -19.68 21.64 -3.36
CA PRO A 281 -19.77 23.00 -2.82
C PRO A 281 -19.49 23.09 -1.31
N ASP A 282 -19.91 22.07 -0.56
CA ASP A 282 -19.73 21.97 0.89
C ASP A 282 -18.25 21.83 1.30
N LEU A 283 -17.36 21.51 0.37
CA LEU A 283 -15.93 21.44 0.63
C LEU A 283 -15.36 22.79 1.06
N THR A 284 -15.94 23.90 0.62
CA THR A 284 -15.47 25.25 0.98
C THR A 284 -15.72 25.58 2.46
N THR A 285 -16.78 25.02 3.04
CA THR A 285 -17.21 25.25 4.43
C THR A 285 -16.90 24.07 5.35
N ALA A 286 -16.45 22.94 4.81
CA ALA A 286 -16.08 21.75 5.58
C ALA A 286 -14.96 22.05 6.59
N ARG A 287 -14.99 21.33 7.72
CA ARG A 287 -14.01 21.43 8.81
C ARG A 287 -12.60 21.20 8.29
N ILE A 288 -11.68 22.05 8.73
CA ILE A 288 -10.27 21.97 8.37
C ILE A 288 -9.51 21.23 9.47
N HIS A 289 -8.85 20.15 9.08
CA HIS A 289 -8.00 19.34 9.93
C HIS A 289 -6.52 19.64 9.64
N GLN A 290 -5.75 19.97 10.68
CA GLN A 290 -4.31 20.17 10.58
C GLN A 290 -3.57 18.85 10.80
N LEU A 291 -3.22 18.16 9.72
CA LEU A 291 -2.48 16.90 9.75
C LEU A 291 -1.00 17.16 9.43
N GLY A 292 -0.22 17.46 10.47
CA GLY A 292 1.19 17.82 10.34
C GLY A 292 1.33 19.14 9.58
N PRO A 293 2.12 19.23 8.49
CA PRO A 293 2.21 20.45 7.68
C PRO A 293 1.01 20.64 6.73
N ARG A 294 0.08 19.68 6.67
CA ARG A 294 -1.01 19.65 5.67
C ARG A 294 -2.34 20.06 6.30
N ARG A 295 -3.11 20.86 5.56
CA ARG A 295 -4.52 21.16 5.86
C ARG A 295 -5.40 20.31 4.97
N VAL A 296 -6.31 19.58 5.59
CA VAL A 296 -7.17 18.58 4.93
C VAL A 296 -8.63 18.82 5.29
N ARG A 297 -9.53 18.61 4.34
CA ARG A 297 -10.97 18.52 4.52
C ARG A 297 -11.43 17.15 4.04
N TYR A 298 -12.37 16.55 4.74
CA TYR A 298 -12.97 15.30 4.30
C TYR A 298 -14.27 15.60 3.55
N GLN A 299 -14.43 14.98 2.39
CA GLN A 299 -15.64 15.07 1.59
C GLN A 299 -16.32 13.71 1.56
N GLY A 300 -17.55 13.66 2.07
CA GLY A 300 -18.39 12.47 1.98
C GLY A 300 -18.74 12.12 0.53
N LEU A 301 -18.96 10.85 0.30
CA LEU A 301 -19.25 10.23 -1.00
C LEU A 301 -20.76 10.16 -1.22
N PRO A 302 -21.27 10.62 -2.38
CA PRO A 302 -22.64 10.31 -2.79
C PRO A 302 -22.89 8.79 -2.75
N ALA A 303 -24.09 8.35 -2.36
CA ALA A 303 -24.38 6.92 -2.19
C ALA A 303 -24.07 6.09 -3.45
N GLN A 304 -24.43 6.63 -4.63
CA GLN A 304 -24.16 6.01 -5.93
C GLN A 304 -22.67 5.93 -6.30
N ALA A 305 -21.82 6.73 -5.64
CA ALA A 305 -20.38 6.72 -5.84
C ALA A 305 -19.67 5.70 -4.95
N ARG A 306 -20.37 4.95 -4.09
CA ARG A 306 -19.78 3.93 -3.22
C ARG A 306 -19.85 2.59 -3.94
N ALA A 307 -18.71 1.91 -4.08
CA ALA A 307 -18.73 0.52 -4.54
C ALA A 307 -19.21 -0.40 -3.42
N GLU A 308 -20.04 -1.39 -3.76
CA GLU A 308 -20.64 -2.32 -2.79
C GLU A 308 -19.95 -3.69 -2.79
N ARG A 309 -19.18 -4.00 -3.82
CA ARG A 309 -18.56 -5.31 -4.03
C ARG A 309 -17.08 -5.15 -4.35
N PRO A 310 -16.25 -6.14 -3.97
CA PRO A 310 -14.88 -6.17 -4.44
C PRO A 310 -14.78 -6.21 -5.96
N GLU A 311 -13.83 -5.47 -6.52
CA GLU A 311 -13.52 -5.50 -7.95
C GLU A 311 -11.99 -5.51 -8.15
N GLN A 312 -11.51 -6.32 -9.11
CA GLN A 312 -10.10 -6.39 -9.46
C GLN A 312 -9.72 -5.26 -10.43
N PRO A 313 -8.74 -4.38 -10.10
CA PRO A 313 -8.24 -3.34 -11.01
C PRO A 313 -7.85 -3.89 -12.37
N ARG A 314 -8.30 -3.22 -13.43
CA ARG A 314 -7.95 -3.53 -14.82
C ARG A 314 -6.76 -2.72 -15.35
N MET A 315 -6.34 -1.71 -14.60
CA MET A 315 -5.22 -0.84 -14.95
C MET A 315 -4.65 -0.17 -13.71
N VAL A 316 -3.33 0.05 -13.70
CA VAL A 316 -2.62 0.85 -12.68
C VAL A 316 -2.16 2.17 -13.31
N LEU A 317 -2.34 3.26 -12.57
CA LEU A 317 -1.94 4.60 -12.99
C LEU A 317 -0.97 5.21 -11.98
N ASP A 318 0.26 5.49 -12.41
CA ASP A 318 1.19 6.38 -11.70
C ASP A 318 0.76 7.83 -12.00
N VAL A 319 0.10 8.45 -11.02
CA VAL A 319 -0.60 9.73 -11.18
C VAL A 319 0.39 10.89 -11.24
N GLY A 320 0.12 11.85 -12.14
CA GLY A 320 0.99 13.01 -12.32
C GLY A 320 0.28 14.26 -12.80
N TYR A 321 -0.20 15.09 -11.88
CA TYR A 321 -0.78 16.37 -12.24
C TYR A 321 0.29 17.42 -12.63
N THR A 322 0.03 18.20 -13.69
CA THR A 322 0.81 19.40 -14.03
C THR A 322 -0.08 20.49 -14.64
N ALA A 323 -0.17 21.64 -13.97
CA ALA A 323 -0.98 22.77 -14.43
C ALA A 323 -0.55 23.29 -15.83
N GLN A 324 0.71 23.08 -16.23
CA GLN A 324 1.24 23.49 -17.54
C GLN A 324 0.59 22.75 -18.71
N MET A 325 -0.10 21.63 -18.46
CA MET A 325 -0.86 20.95 -19.50
C MET A 325 -2.18 21.63 -19.83
N GLY A 326 -2.79 22.36 -18.89
CA GLY A 326 -4.09 23.00 -19.09
C GLY A 326 -5.12 22.02 -19.67
N ASP A 327 -5.72 22.39 -20.79
CA ASP A 327 -6.74 21.60 -21.50
C ASP A 327 -6.19 20.57 -22.49
N ARG A 328 -4.87 20.42 -22.59
CA ARG A 328 -4.26 19.42 -23.48
C ARG A 328 -4.70 17.99 -23.10
N PRO A 329 -4.81 17.07 -24.08
CA PRO A 329 -5.04 15.65 -23.79
C PRO A 329 -4.03 15.11 -22.78
N ALA A 330 -4.49 14.21 -21.90
CA ALA A 330 -3.60 13.55 -20.97
C ALA A 330 -2.58 12.67 -21.72
N GLU A 331 -1.33 12.73 -21.29
CA GLU A 331 -0.23 11.95 -21.84
C GLU A 331 -0.05 10.68 -21.02
N PHE A 332 0.19 9.56 -21.70
CA PHE A 332 0.35 8.26 -21.05
C PHE A 332 1.62 7.58 -21.54
N HIS A 333 2.45 7.17 -20.59
CA HIS A 333 3.66 6.41 -20.84
C HIS A 333 3.47 5.02 -20.23
N ARG A 334 3.56 3.97 -21.06
CA ARG A 334 3.41 2.60 -20.58
C ARG A 334 4.57 2.27 -19.64
N LEU A 335 4.24 1.73 -18.48
CA LEU A 335 5.22 1.28 -17.50
C LEU A 335 5.72 -0.12 -17.85
N THR A 336 6.98 -0.37 -17.57
CA THR A 336 7.54 -1.72 -17.52
C THR A 336 6.99 -2.48 -16.30
N ALA A 337 7.09 -3.81 -16.31
CA ALA A 337 6.74 -4.63 -15.14
C ALA A 337 7.49 -4.18 -13.88
N LEU A 338 8.77 -3.78 -14.03
CA LEU A 338 9.59 -3.30 -12.94
C LEU A 338 9.14 -1.95 -12.37
N GLU A 339 8.85 -0.98 -13.23
CA GLU A 339 8.28 0.30 -12.78
C GLU A 339 6.92 0.08 -12.09
N THR A 340 6.11 -0.85 -12.61
CA THR A 340 4.83 -1.21 -12.00
C THR A 340 5.03 -1.82 -10.62
N LEU A 341 5.97 -2.76 -10.45
CA LEU A 341 6.33 -3.33 -9.16
C LEU A 341 6.73 -2.24 -8.14
N GLY A 342 7.49 -1.23 -8.58
CA GLY A 342 7.87 -0.10 -7.75
C GLY A 342 6.69 0.66 -7.13
N LEU A 343 5.53 0.68 -7.80
CA LEU A 343 4.31 1.32 -7.26
C LEU A 343 3.70 0.54 -6.09
N PHE A 344 3.93 -0.79 -6.01
CA PHE A 344 3.42 -1.65 -4.95
C PHE A 344 4.43 -1.83 -3.80
N MET A 345 5.70 -1.51 -4.01
CA MET A 345 6.80 -1.74 -3.06
C MET A 345 7.29 -0.44 -2.42
N ASN A 346 6.37 0.41 -1.95
CA ASN A 346 6.69 1.63 -1.19
C ASN A 346 6.50 1.41 0.32
N GLU A 347 7.01 2.34 1.13
CA GLU A 347 7.01 2.24 2.61
C GLU A 347 5.61 2.17 3.23
N GLU A 348 4.57 2.61 2.52
CA GLU A 348 3.18 2.61 2.96
C GLU A 348 2.38 1.42 2.38
N SER A 349 3.06 0.47 1.73
CA SER A 349 2.47 -0.71 1.11
C SER A 349 3.01 -2.00 1.71
N TYR A 350 2.23 -3.06 1.61
CA TYR A 350 2.57 -4.39 2.12
C TYR A 350 2.16 -5.45 1.10
N VAL A 351 2.99 -6.48 0.95
CA VAL A 351 2.70 -7.66 0.13
C VAL A 351 2.94 -8.90 0.99
N GLY A 352 1.96 -9.78 1.08
CA GLY A 352 2.06 -11.02 1.85
C GLY A 352 2.86 -12.09 1.13
N PHE A 353 4.15 -11.88 0.85
CA PHE A 353 4.96 -12.85 0.10
C PHE A 353 4.99 -14.25 0.74
N GLU A 354 4.92 -14.35 2.07
CA GLU A 354 4.83 -15.65 2.76
C GLU A 354 3.61 -16.46 2.33
N ARG A 355 2.50 -15.77 2.02
CA ARG A 355 1.24 -16.34 1.56
C ARG A 355 1.14 -16.47 0.03
N ASP A 356 2.11 -15.91 -0.70
CA ASP A 356 2.20 -15.94 -2.16
C ASP A 356 3.23 -16.98 -2.63
N ASP A 357 3.02 -18.25 -2.32
CA ASP A 357 3.93 -19.35 -2.68
C ASP A 357 4.01 -19.63 -4.19
N THR A 358 2.93 -19.38 -4.93
CA THR A 358 2.86 -19.58 -6.38
C THR A 358 3.38 -18.40 -7.21
N GLY A 359 3.77 -17.28 -6.58
CA GLY A 359 4.21 -16.07 -7.30
C GLY A 359 3.08 -15.31 -7.99
N GLY A 360 1.84 -15.45 -7.49
CA GLY A 360 0.65 -14.79 -8.03
C GLY A 360 0.74 -13.26 -8.00
N PHE A 361 1.49 -12.67 -7.06
CA PHE A 361 1.69 -11.22 -7.03
C PHE A 361 2.51 -10.74 -8.22
N LEU A 362 3.64 -11.41 -8.49
CA LEU A 362 4.50 -11.05 -9.61
C LEU A 362 3.76 -11.28 -10.93
N ASP A 363 2.99 -12.35 -11.04
CA ASP A 363 2.14 -12.59 -12.22
C ASP A 363 1.08 -11.49 -12.40
N PHE A 364 0.42 -11.07 -11.31
CA PHE A 364 -0.55 -9.98 -11.34
C PHE A 364 0.10 -8.66 -11.82
N VAL A 365 1.21 -8.26 -11.20
CA VAL A 365 1.94 -7.02 -11.54
C VAL A 365 2.52 -7.06 -12.95
N ALA A 366 3.00 -8.22 -13.41
CA ALA A 366 3.56 -8.35 -14.75
C ALA A 366 2.51 -8.26 -15.86
N ARG A 367 1.25 -8.61 -15.56
CA ARG A 367 0.17 -8.69 -16.55
C ARG A 367 -0.73 -7.45 -16.56
N ILE A 368 -0.93 -6.80 -15.42
CA ILE A 368 -1.83 -5.65 -15.34
C ILE A 368 -1.32 -4.50 -16.22
N PRO A 369 -2.16 -3.92 -17.11
CA PRO A 369 -1.80 -2.71 -17.83
C PRO A 369 -1.45 -1.58 -16.87
N ALA A 370 -0.30 -0.94 -17.07
CA ALA A 370 0.18 0.10 -16.18
C ALA A 370 0.74 1.29 -16.96
N TYR A 371 0.38 2.50 -16.55
CA TYR A 371 0.77 3.73 -17.22
C TYR A 371 1.12 4.83 -16.22
N ARG A 372 2.11 5.64 -16.56
CA ARG A 372 2.26 6.97 -15.98
C ARG A 372 1.39 7.94 -16.74
N ILE A 373 0.49 8.61 -16.03
CA ILE A 373 -0.41 9.63 -16.60
C ILE A 373 0.09 11.04 -16.24
N ARG A 374 0.21 11.92 -17.24
CA ARG A 374 0.40 13.36 -17.04
C ARG A 374 -0.82 14.11 -17.57
N TYR A 375 -1.39 15.01 -16.76
CA TYR A 375 -2.61 15.73 -17.12
C TYR A 375 -2.69 17.11 -16.47
N GLY A 376 -3.43 18.03 -17.11
CA GLY A 376 -3.67 19.39 -16.62
C GLY A 376 -5.08 19.66 -16.09
N ASN A 377 -6.05 18.80 -16.40
CA ASN A 377 -7.40 18.89 -15.87
C ASN A 377 -8.06 17.50 -15.77
N ILE A 378 -9.04 17.38 -14.87
CA ILE A 378 -9.72 16.12 -14.54
C ILE A 378 -10.45 15.52 -15.75
N ALA A 379 -11.11 16.36 -16.58
CA ALA A 379 -11.89 15.86 -17.71
C ALA A 379 -10.99 15.24 -18.80
N ALA A 380 -9.82 15.81 -19.06
CA ALA A 380 -8.83 15.23 -19.98
C ALA A 380 -8.24 13.92 -19.44
N ALA A 381 -8.01 13.84 -18.13
CA ALA A 381 -7.57 12.60 -17.49
C ALA A 381 -8.64 11.50 -17.61
N GLU A 382 -9.89 11.78 -17.24
CA GLU A 382 -10.99 10.82 -17.32
C GLU A 382 -11.17 10.26 -18.73
N ARG A 383 -11.22 11.13 -19.75
CA ARG A 383 -11.35 10.68 -21.15
C ARG A 383 -10.22 9.73 -21.55
N GLY A 384 -8.98 10.10 -21.24
CA GLY A 384 -7.82 9.29 -21.57
C GLY A 384 -7.79 7.95 -20.83
N ILE A 385 -8.22 7.92 -19.56
CA ILE A 385 -8.33 6.70 -18.76
C ILE A 385 -9.38 5.77 -19.37
N ARG A 386 -10.56 6.30 -19.69
CA ARG A 386 -11.67 5.52 -20.26
C ARG A 386 -11.31 4.90 -21.62
N GLU A 387 -10.70 5.67 -22.51
CA GLU A 387 -10.25 5.19 -23.83
C GLU A 387 -9.33 3.97 -23.73
N ARG A 388 -8.43 3.96 -22.73
CA ARG A 388 -7.47 2.88 -22.51
C ARG A 388 -8.13 1.65 -21.88
N LEU A 389 -9.02 1.85 -20.91
CA LEU A 389 -9.84 0.75 -20.37
C LEU A 389 -10.65 0.07 -21.47
N ASP A 390 -11.28 0.84 -22.36
CA ASP A 390 -12.03 0.32 -23.51
C ASP A 390 -11.13 -0.42 -24.51
N GLY A 391 -9.91 0.07 -24.72
CA GLY A 391 -8.87 -0.61 -25.49
C GLY A 391 -8.55 -1.99 -24.93
N HIS A 392 -8.20 -2.08 -23.65
CA HIS A 392 -7.86 -3.34 -22.99
C HIS A 392 -9.01 -4.34 -22.94
N ARG A 393 -10.25 -3.87 -22.82
CA ARG A 393 -11.44 -4.73 -22.87
C ARG A 393 -11.59 -5.44 -24.23
N ARG A 394 -11.14 -4.83 -25.33
CA ARG A 394 -11.20 -5.42 -26.67
C ARG A 394 -10.08 -6.43 -26.95
N GLU A 395 -8.95 -6.31 -26.24
CA GLU A 395 -7.76 -7.15 -26.46
C GLU A 395 -7.74 -8.43 -25.62
N ALA A 396 -8.58 -8.56 -24.59
CA ALA A 396 -8.71 -9.76 -23.77
C ALA A 396 -9.88 -10.63 -24.27
N PRO A 397 -9.65 -11.70 -25.06
CA PRO A 397 -10.69 -12.69 -25.31
C PRO A 397 -10.88 -13.48 -24.02
N TRP A 398 -12.12 -13.48 -23.53
CA TRP A 398 -12.59 -14.16 -22.32
C TRP A 398 -12.16 -15.62 -22.22
#